data_AF-A0A7I8DHB0-F1
#
_entry.id   AF-A0A7I8DHB0-F1
#
_cell.length_a   1.000
_cell.length_b   1.000
_cell.length_c   1.000
_cell.angle_alpha   90.00
_cell.angle_beta   90.00
_cell.angle_gamma   90.00
#
_symmetry.space_group_name_H-M   'P 1'
#
loop_
_entity.id
_entity.type
_entity.pdbx_description
1 polymer ?
#
loop_
_entity_poly.entity_id
_entity_poly.type
_entity_poly.pdbx_seq_one_letter_code
_entity_poly.pdbx_strand_id
1 'polypeptide(L)'
;MGTVLRELALSHPQIKVETKYIDVMIEETNLFRIKENPTTLFINDKGHELYRVEGFKETNEMTQIIDRINSGEIFLQTQYEENSTTIEKYEIFLYQNQELVPCEVSYENKSSVKAPRITAIQQLIKANLEGFYNPFPPGTRLELIEFHGSLARVFLKIPEQVKDLNESLMKEALRKTLQKFGVSDVELELK
;
A
#
# COMPACT_ATOMS: atom_id res chain seq x y z
N MET A 1 20.49 8.66 6.61
CA MET A 1 20.28 7.20 6.65
C MET A 1 19.67 6.80 5.32
N GLY A 2 20.28 5.86 4.59
CA GLY A 2 19.74 5.32 3.34
C GLY A 2 18.75 4.19 3.63
N THR A 3 17.93 3.83 2.65
CA THR A 3 17.18 2.56 2.70
C THR A 3 18.12 1.42 2.33
N VAL A 4 17.90 0.20 2.83
CA VAL A 4 18.68 -1.01 2.46
C VAL A 4 18.85 -1.13 0.95
N LEU A 5 17.77 -0.92 0.20
CA LEU A 5 17.77 -0.94 -1.26
C LEU A 5 18.71 0.10 -1.90
N ARG A 6 18.84 1.29 -1.32
CA ARG A 6 19.76 2.33 -1.80
C ARG A 6 21.21 1.94 -1.53
N GLU A 7 21.50 1.34 -0.38
CA GLU A 7 22.84 0.85 -0.03
C GLU A 7 23.27 -0.31 -0.93
N LEU A 8 22.33 -1.20 -1.27
CA LEU A 8 22.55 -2.28 -2.24
C LEU A 8 22.86 -1.74 -3.64
N ALA A 9 22.10 -0.75 -4.12
CA ALA A 9 22.35 -0.13 -5.42
C ALA A 9 23.73 0.55 -5.50
N LEU A 10 24.25 1.08 -4.39
CA LEU A 10 25.57 1.68 -4.33
C LEU A 10 26.70 0.65 -4.31
N SER A 11 26.49 -0.47 -3.62
CA SER A 11 27.48 -1.56 -3.53
C SER A 11 27.51 -2.45 -4.77
N HIS A 12 26.39 -2.56 -5.50
CA HIS A 12 26.21 -3.40 -6.67
C HIS A 12 25.65 -2.59 -7.84
N PRO A 13 26.47 -1.76 -8.52
CA PRO A 13 26.02 -0.85 -9.58
C PRO A 13 25.42 -1.58 -10.81
N GLN A 14 25.69 -2.87 -10.96
CA GLN A 14 25.09 -3.75 -11.97
C GLN A 14 23.63 -4.13 -11.68
N ILE A 15 23.13 -3.89 -10.46
CA ILE A 15 21.77 -4.24 -10.06
C ILE A 15 20.86 -3.02 -10.19
N LYS A 16 19.79 -3.17 -10.98
CA LYS A 16 18.71 -2.20 -11.02
C LYS A 16 17.75 -2.48 -9.87
N VAL A 17 17.51 -1.47 -9.05
CA VAL A 17 16.56 -1.52 -7.93
C VAL A 17 15.28 -0.80 -8.31
N GLU A 18 14.14 -1.44 -8.04
CA GLU A 18 12.82 -0.87 -8.26
C GLU A 18 11.91 -1.21 -7.07
N THR A 19 11.16 -0.21 -6.58
CA THR A 19 10.17 -0.40 -5.51
C THR A 19 8.78 -0.44 -6.12
N LYS A 20 8.03 -1.51 -5.83
CA LYS A 20 6.65 -1.72 -6.30
C LYS A 20 5.70 -1.67 -5.11
N TYR A 21 4.57 -0.99 -5.28
CA TYR A 21 3.53 -0.90 -4.26
C TYR A 21 2.42 -1.90 -4.58
N ILE A 22 2.39 -2.99 -3.82
CA ILE A 22 1.52 -4.15 -4.05
C ILE A 22 0.02 -3.81 -4.11
N ASP A 23 -0.41 -2.81 -3.34
CA ASP A 23 -1.82 -2.40 -3.26
C ASP A 23 -2.28 -1.61 -4.50
N VAL A 24 -1.32 -1.16 -5.31
CA VAL A 24 -1.57 -0.45 -6.58
C VAL A 24 -1.29 -1.37 -7.76
N MET A 25 -0.29 -2.26 -7.64
CA MET A 25 0.23 -3.10 -8.71
C MET A 25 -0.21 -4.56 -8.51
N ILE A 26 -1.53 -4.79 -8.55
CA ILE A 26 -2.16 -6.09 -8.28
C ILE A 26 -1.73 -7.14 -9.30
N GLU A 27 -1.55 -6.76 -10.57
CA GLU A 27 -1.14 -7.68 -11.63
C GLU A 27 0.24 -8.27 -11.37
N GLU A 28 1.23 -7.43 -11.06
CA GLU A 28 2.58 -7.87 -10.70
C GLU A 28 2.58 -8.66 -9.38
N THR A 29 1.80 -8.24 -8.39
CA THR A 29 1.65 -8.95 -7.11
C THR A 29 1.12 -10.37 -7.32
N ASN A 30 0.19 -10.55 -8.27
CA ASN A 30 -0.37 -11.85 -8.64
C ASN A 30 0.58 -12.67 -9.52
N LEU A 31 1.26 -12.03 -10.48
CA LEU A 31 2.25 -12.68 -11.35
C LEU A 31 3.34 -13.37 -10.53
N PHE A 32 3.87 -12.68 -9.52
CA PHE A 32 4.90 -13.22 -8.62
C PHE A 32 4.32 -13.93 -7.40
N ARG A 33 2.99 -14.08 -7.29
CA ARG A 33 2.32 -14.80 -6.18
C ARG A 33 2.80 -14.31 -4.81
N ILE A 34 2.89 -12.99 -4.63
CA ILE A 34 3.34 -12.39 -3.38
C ILE A 34 2.28 -12.58 -2.30
N LYS A 35 2.70 -13.07 -1.14
CA LYS A 35 1.85 -13.32 0.04
C LYS A 35 2.20 -12.39 1.20
N GLU A 36 3.46 -12.01 1.35
CA GLU A 36 3.95 -11.21 2.47
C GLU A 36 4.47 -9.83 2.05
N ASN A 37 4.40 -8.86 2.95
CA ASN A 37 4.90 -7.50 2.76
C ASN A 37 5.75 -7.08 3.99
N PRO A 38 7.00 -6.60 3.80
CA PRO A 38 7.71 -6.45 2.52
C PRO A 38 8.17 -7.78 1.92
N THR A 39 8.28 -7.83 0.58
CA THR A 39 8.97 -8.91 -0.14
C THR A 39 9.94 -8.30 -1.15
N THR A 40 11.19 -8.78 -1.16
CA THR A 40 12.19 -8.40 -2.17
C THR A 40 12.36 -9.55 -3.15
N LEU A 41 12.18 -9.27 -4.44
CA LEU A 41 12.40 -10.23 -5.53
C LEU A 41 13.74 -9.96 -6.21
N PHE A 42 14.49 -11.02 -6.47
CA PHE A 42 15.62 -11.02 -7.40
C PHE A 42 15.14 -11.59 -8.72
N ILE A 43 15.23 -10.81 -9.79
CA ILE A 43 14.70 -11.14 -11.11
C ILE A 43 15.84 -11.01 -12.12
N ASN A 44 15.92 -11.93 -13.08
CA ASN A 44 16.88 -11.83 -14.17
C ASN A 44 16.41 -10.89 -15.30
N ASP A 45 17.28 -10.69 -16.29
CA ASP A 45 17.02 -9.88 -17.48
C ASP A 45 15.82 -10.37 -18.32
N LYS A 46 15.45 -11.64 -18.20
CA LYS A 46 14.29 -12.25 -18.87
C LYS A 46 12.99 -12.10 -18.09
N GLY A 47 13.01 -11.46 -16.92
CA GLY A 47 11.83 -11.28 -16.08
C GLY A 47 11.48 -12.51 -15.23
N HIS A 48 12.36 -13.53 -15.16
CA HIS A 48 12.16 -14.68 -14.30
C HIS A 48 12.75 -14.42 -12.92
N GLU A 49 11.99 -14.81 -11.91
CA GLU A 49 12.45 -14.79 -10.53
C GLU A 49 13.61 -15.78 -10.34
N LEU A 50 14.67 -15.32 -9.68
CA LEU A 50 15.85 -16.09 -9.27
C LEU A 50 15.74 -16.49 -7.80
N TYR A 51 15.26 -15.58 -6.96
CA TYR A 51 15.10 -15.77 -5.53
C TYR A 51 14.17 -14.70 -4.95
N ARG A 52 13.62 -14.95 -3.76
CA ARG A 52 12.87 -13.94 -2.99
C ARG A 52 13.24 -13.96 -1.51
N VAL A 53 13.03 -12.81 -0.90
CA VAL A 53 13.17 -12.60 0.54
C VAL A 53 11.86 -12.03 1.06
N GLU A 54 11.19 -12.79 1.91
CA GLU A 54 9.99 -12.34 2.62
C GLU A 54 10.42 -11.66 3.93
N GLY A 55 9.76 -10.55 4.25
CA GLY A 55 10.10 -9.69 5.38
C GLY A 55 11.28 -8.75 5.11
N PHE A 56 11.67 -8.05 6.17
CA PHE A 56 12.80 -7.13 6.13
C PHE A 56 14.10 -7.85 6.45
N LYS A 57 15.15 -7.55 5.69
CA LYS A 57 16.52 -8.02 5.88
C LYS A 57 17.50 -6.86 5.80
N GLU A 58 18.52 -6.92 6.64
CA GLU A 58 19.56 -5.89 6.69
C GLU A 58 20.48 -5.95 5.47
N THR A 59 21.18 -4.85 5.17
CA THR A 59 22.05 -4.71 3.98
C THR A 59 23.10 -5.82 3.88
N ASN A 60 23.70 -6.24 5.00
CA ASN A 60 24.71 -7.30 5.02
C ASN A 60 24.12 -8.67 4.64
N GLU A 61 22.92 -8.99 5.13
CA GLU A 61 22.24 -10.24 4.78
C GLU A 61 21.86 -10.24 3.30
N MET A 62 21.34 -9.12 2.80
CA MET A 62 20.97 -8.98 1.39
C MET A 62 22.18 -9.09 0.46
N THR A 63 23.34 -8.55 0.86
CA THR A 63 24.59 -8.66 0.10
C THR A 63 25.04 -10.12 -0.04
N GLN A 64 25.02 -10.89 1.06
CA GLN A 64 25.36 -12.31 1.02
C GLN A 64 24.43 -13.11 0.11
N ILE A 65 23.14 -12.76 0.06
CA ILE A 65 22.17 -13.40 -0.83
C ILE A 65 22.53 -13.10 -2.30
N ILE A 66 22.86 -11.85 -2.63
CA ILE A 66 23.28 -11.46 -3.99
C ILE A 66 24.51 -12.27 -4.42
N ASP A 67 25.51 -12.37 -3.56
CA ASP A 67 26.75 -13.11 -3.87
C ASP A 67 26.46 -14.59 -4.15
N ARG A 68 25.59 -15.21 -3.35
CA ARG A 68 25.18 -16.61 -3.52
C ARG A 68 24.32 -16.85 -4.76
N ILE A 69 23.51 -15.88 -5.17
CA ILE A 69 22.79 -15.92 -6.45
C ILE A 69 23.79 -15.86 -7.61
N ASN A 70 24.76 -14.94 -7.54
CA ASN A 70 25.77 -14.77 -8.58
C ASN A 70 26.72 -15.98 -8.70
N SER A 71 27.03 -16.64 -7.58
CA SER A 71 27.84 -17.88 -7.58
C SER A 71 27.05 -19.11 -8.03
N GLY A 72 25.73 -19.00 -8.23
CA GLY A 72 24.85 -20.12 -8.59
C GLY A 72 24.61 -21.10 -7.45
N GLU A 73 24.82 -20.70 -6.20
CA GLU A 73 24.57 -21.55 -5.02
C GLU A 73 23.10 -21.60 -4.63
N ILE A 74 22.29 -20.63 -5.08
CA ILE A 74 20.87 -20.55 -4.78
C ILE A 74 20.08 -20.57 -6.09
N PHE A 75 19.16 -21.52 -6.19
CA PHE A 75 18.13 -21.54 -7.22
C PHE A 75 16.76 -21.68 -6.56
N LEU A 76 15.77 -20.98 -7.11
CA LEU A 76 14.36 -21.17 -6.76
C LEU A 76 13.94 -22.63 -6.97
N GLN A 77 13.56 -23.29 -5.87
CA GLN A 77 12.97 -24.64 -5.91
C GLN A 77 11.47 -24.64 -5.57
N THR A 78 10.92 -23.53 -5.10
CA THR A 78 9.57 -23.50 -4.54
C THR A 78 8.53 -23.11 -5.58
N GLN A 79 7.52 -23.98 -5.79
CA GLN A 79 6.28 -23.59 -6.45
C GLN A 79 5.39 -22.87 -5.44
N TYR A 80 5.07 -21.61 -5.71
CA TYR A 80 4.18 -20.82 -4.86
C TYR A 80 2.72 -21.06 -5.24
N GLU A 81 1.81 -21.11 -4.29
CA GLU A 81 0.38 -21.18 -4.58
C GLU A 81 -0.13 -19.87 -5.20
N GLU A 82 -1.12 -19.97 -6.07
CA GLU A 82 -1.77 -18.80 -6.66
C GLU A 82 -2.46 -17.94 -5.60
N ASN A 83 -2.63 -16.65 -5.92
CA ASN A 83 -3.41 -15.75 -5.07
C ASN A 83 -4.90 -16.09 -5.19
N SER A 84 -5.55 -16.19 -4.04
CA SER A 84 -6.99 -16.36 -3.94
C SER A 84 -7.65 -15.04 -3.61
N THR A 85 -8.80 -14.80 -4.24
CA THR A 85 -9.64 -13.65 -3.94
C THR A 85 -10.26 -13.82 -2.55
N THR A 86 -10.23 -12.76 -1.74
CA THR A 86 -10.88 -12.73 -0.44
C THR A 86 -11.81 -11.52 -0.32
N ILE A 87 -12.85 -11.64 0.49
CA ILE A 87 -13.73 -10.52 0.83
C ILE A 87 -13.33 -10.02 2.21
N GLU A 88 -12.98 -8.75 2.27
CA GLU A 88 -12.58 -8.05 3.48
C GLU A 88 -13.64 -7.01 3.86
N LYS A 89 -13.88 -6.84 5.16
CA LYS A 89 -14.83 -5.86 5.68
C LYS A 89 -14.08 -4.72 6.35
N TYR A 90 -14.49 -3.49 6.03
CA TYR A 90 -13.91 -2.27 6.56
C TYR A 90 -15.00 -1.38 7.12
N GLU A 91 -14.83 -0.95 8.37
CA GLU A 91 -15.53 0.21 8.91
C GLU A 91 -14.88 1.51 8.41
N ILE A 92 -15.66 2.36 7.74
CA ILE A 92 -15.33 3.73 7.32
C ILE A 92 -16.29 4.72 7.99
N PHE A 93 -15.95 6.00 8.06
CA PHE A 93 -16.83 7.01 8.66
C PHE A 93 -17.30 8.01 7.61
N LEU A 94 -18.62 8.13 7.47
CA LEU A 94 -19.29 9.08 6.58
C LEU A 94 -20.19 10.02 7.38
N TYR A 95 -20.56 11.16 6.79
CA TYR A 95 -21.44 12.11 7.46
C TYR A 95 -22.92 11.76 7.23
N GLN A 96 -23.71 11.80 8.29
CA GLN A 96 -25.17 11.78 8.22
C GLN A 96 -25.68 12.85 9.19
N ASN A 97 -26.50 13.79 8.71
CA ASN A 97 -27.02 14.89 9.53
C ASN A 97 -25.92 15.68 10.29
N GLN A 98 -24.77 15.93 9.63
CA GLN A 98 -23.58 16.61 10.20
C GLN A 98 -22.78 15.81 11.25
N GLU A 99 -23.16 14.57 11.54
CA GLU A 99 -22.41 13.69 12.45
C GLU A 99 -21.65 12.61 11.67
N LEU A 100 -20.47 12.22 12.16
CA LEU A 100 -19.74 11.07 11.60
C LEU A 100 -20.31 9.76 12.14
N VAL A 101 -20.75 8.91 11.23
CA VAL A 101 -21.37 7.61 11.53
C VAL A 101 -20.51 6.50 10.92
N PRO A 102 -20.25 5.40 11.66
CA PRO A 102 -19.55 4.24 11.12
C PRO A 102 -20.43 3.52 10.08
N CYS A 103 -19.82 3.15 8.95
CA CYS A 103 -20.43 2.37 7.89
C CYS A 103 -19.53 1.18 7.55
N GLU A 104 -20.12 -0.01 7.43
CA GLU A 104 -19.41 -1.19 6.95
C GLU A 104 -19.41 -1.23 5.42
N VAL A 105 -18.23 -1.38 4.83
CA VAL A 105 -18.04 -1.58 3.39
C VAL A 105 -17.23 -2.83 3.13
N SER A 106 -17.54 -3.51 2.03
CA SER A 106 -16.85 -4.73 1.61
C SER A 106 -15.86 -4.41 0.50
N TYR A 107 -14.66 -4.97 0.60
CA TYR A 107 -13.61 -4.91 -0.41
C TYR A 107 -13.27 -6.31 -0.91
N GLU A 108 -13.33 -6.49 -2.22
CA GLU A 108 -12.85 -7.71 -2.87
C GLU A 108 -11.33 -7.58 -3.10
N ASN A 109 -10.54 -8.20 -2.23
CA ASN A 109 -9.10 -8.26 -2.38
C ASN A 109 -8.73 -9.37 -3.37
N LYS A 110 -8.25 -8.96 -4.54
CA LYS A 110 -7.82 -9.85 -5.64
C LYS A 110 -6.39 -10.35 -5.49
N SER A 111 -5.70 -9.93 -4.44
CA SER A 111 -4.38 -10.42 -4.05
C SER A 111 -4.48 -11.13 -2.70
N SER A 112 -3.43 -11.87 -2.33
CA SER A 112 -3.36 -12.43 -0.98
C SER A 112 -2.72 -11.47 0.04
N VAL A 113 -2.27 -10.29 -0.40
CA VAL A 113 -1.62 -9.33 0.50
C VAL A 113 -2.62 -8.33 1.05
N LYS A 114 -2.47 -8.01 2.34
CA LYS A 114 -3.36 -7.09 3.05
C LYS A 114 -2.64 -5.78 3.39
N ALA A 115 -3.21 -4.66 2.97
CA ALA A 115 -2.82 -3.33 3.41
C ALA A 115 -4.00 -2.58 4.03
N PRO A 116 -4.46 -3.01 5.22
CA PRO A 116 -5.76 -2.62 5.74
C PRO A 116 -5.93 -1.10 5.93
N ARG A 117 -4.84 -0.40 6.27
CA ARG A 117 -4.84 1.07 6.42
C ARG A 117 -5.09 1.77 5.08
N ILE A 118 -4.37 1.36 4.04
CA ILE A 118 -4.46 1.96 2.69
C ILE A 118 -5.82 1.62 2.07
N THR A 119 -6.24 0.36 2.19
CA THR A 119 -7.53 -0.10 1.69
C THR A 119 -8.68 0.65 2.34
N ALA A 120 -8.68 0.85 3.67
CA ALA A 120 -9.72 1.62 4.36
C ALA A 120 -9.85 3.05 3.82
N ILE A 121 -8.73 3.73 3.55
CA ILE A 121 -8.72 5.07 2.97
C ILE A 121 -9.30 5.06 1.56
N GLN A 122 -8.86 4.12 0.72
CA GLN A 122 -9.39 3.99 -0.64
C GLN A 122 -10.89 3.69 -0.65
N GLN A 123 -11.37 2.85 0.27
CA GLN A 123 -12.79 2.58 0.43
C GLN A 123 -13.55 3.84 0.88
N LEU A 124 -13.02 4.59 1.86
CA LEU A 124 -13.60 5.86 2.30
C LEU A 124 -13.71 6.86 1.14
N ILE A 125 -12.63 7.06 0.37
CA ILE A 125 -12.60 8.00 -0.76
C ILE A 125 -13.64 7.64 -1.83
N LYS A 126 -13.86 6.34 -2.06
CA LYS A 126 -14.76 5.84 -3.11
C LYS A 126 -16.20 5.60 -2.62
N ALA A 127 -16.46 5.71 -1.32
CA ALA A 127 -17.73 5.34 -0.74
C ALA A 127 -18.86 6.21 -1.27
N ASN A 128 -19.95 5.56 -1.67
CA ASN A 128 -21.17 6.22 -2.09
C ASN A 128 -22.35 5.41 -1.53
N LEU A 129 -22.74 5.73 -0.29
CA LEU A 129 -23.83 5.05 0.42
C LEU A 129 -25.04 5.97 0.46
N GLU A 130 -26.22 5.43 0.14
CA GLU A 130 -27.48 6.19 0.15
C GLU A 130 -27.77 6.77 1.54
N GLY A 131 -28.12 8.06 1.59
CA GLY A 131 -28.39 8.77 2.85
C GLY A 131 -27.15 9.24 3.62
N PHE A 132 -25.94 9.06 3.07
CA PHE A 132 -24.69 9.54 3.63
C PHE A 132 -23.99 10.55 2.72
N TYR A 133 -23.29 11.49 3.34
CA TYR A 133 -22.43 12.46 2.69
C TYR A 133 -20.97 12.02 2.82
N ASN A 134 -20.31 11.85 1.67
CA ASN A 134 -18.88 11.63 1.59
C ASN A 134 -18.17 12.98 1.33
N PRO A 135 -17.26 13.44 2.23
CA PRO A 135 -16.57 14.71 2.03
C PRO A 135 -15.51 14.66 0.92
N PHE A 136 -15.19 13.48 0.38
CA PHE A 136 -14.27 13.31 -0.75
C PHE A 136 -15.01 13.49 -2.08
N PRO A 137 -14.63 14.47 -2.92
CA PRO A 137 -15.26 14.65 -4.23
C PRO A 137 -15.08 13.43 -5.14
N PRO A 138 -16.06 13.12 -6.01
CA PRO A 138 -15.91 12.09 -7.02
C PRO A 138 -14.67 12.33 -7.87
N GLY A 139 -13.88 11.28 -8.10
CA GLY A 139 -12.63 11.36 -8.88
C GLY A 139 -11.38 11.67 -8.05
N THR A 140 -11.51 11.91 -6.74
CA THR A 140 -10.37 11.98 -5.81
C THR A 140 -9.54 10.70 -5.86
N ARG A 141 -8.21 10.84 -5.86
CA ARG A 141 -7.27 9.70 -5.86
C ARG A 141 -6.24 9.84 -4.75
N LEU A 142 -5.94 8.73 -4.07
CA LEU A 142 -4.81 8.64 -3.16
C LEU A 142 -3.52 8.55 -3.97
N GLU A 143 -2.61 9.50 -3.82
CA GLU A 143 -1.29 9.48 -4.47
C GLU A 143 -0.23 8.82 -3.59
N LEU A 144 -0.19 9.22 -2.32
CA LEU A 144 0.81 8.78 -1.37
C LEU A 144 0.22 8.77 0.04
N ILE A 145 0.73 7.87 0.87
CA ILE A 145 0.52 7.89 2.30
C ILE A 145 1.79 7.53 3.04
N GLU A 146 2.07 8.29 4.10
CA GLU A 146 3.19 8.05 4.99
C GLU A 146 2.68 7.89 6.42
N PHE A 147 3.24 6.92 7.14
CA PHE A 147 2.92 6.70 8.55
C PHE A 147 4.14 6.98 9.41
N HIS A 148 3.99 7.89 10.37
CA HIS A 148 5.01 8.25 11.35
C HIS A 148 4.45 8.02 12.76
N GLY A 149 4.61 6.80 13.27
CA GLY A 149 3.97 6.40 14.53
C GLY A 149 2.44 6.44 14.40
N SER A 150 1.78 7.29 15.19
CA SER A 150 0.33 7.48 15.17
C SER A 150 -0.15 8.61 14.25
N LEU A 151 0.76 9.26 13.52
CA LEU A 151 0.46 10.27 12.51
C LEU A 151 0.41 9.63 11.11
N ALA A 152 -0.63 9.93 10.34
CA ALA A 152 -0.74 9.58 8.93
C ALA A 152 -0.71 10.84 8.05
N ARG A 153 0.24 10.94 7.12
CA ARG A 153 0.27 12.00 6.09
C ARG A 153 -0.37 11.46 4.82
N VAL A 154 -1.45 12.07 4.37
CA VAL A 154 -2.26 11.60 3.25
C VAL A 154 -2.20 12.63 2.14
N PHE A 155 -1.70 12.22 0.98
CA PHE A 155 -1.58 13.08 -0.20
C PHE A 155 -2.65 12.65 -1.21
N LEU A 156 -3.59 13.55 -1.49
CA LEU A 156 -4.71 13.30 -2.39
C LEU A 156 -4.61 14.21 -3.61
N LYS A 157 -4.94 13.63 -4.77
CA LYS A 157 -5.18 14.37 -6.00
C LYS A 157 -6.68 14.63 -6.15
N ILE A 158 -7.05 15.90 -6.28
CA ILE A 158 -8.43 16.34 -6.46
C ILE A 158 -8.66 16.77 -7.92
N PRO A 159 -9.83 16.51 -8.52
CA PRO A 159 -10.14 17.08 -9.83
C PRO A 159 -10.17 18.61 -9.82
N GLU A 160 -9.53 19.25 -10.80
CA GLU A 160 -9.35 20.71 -10.91
C GLU A 160 -10.66 21.53 -10.90
N GLN A 161 -11.80 20.88 -11.16
CA GLN A 161 -13.11 21.52 -11.27
C GLN A 161 -13.81 21.73 -9.91
N VAL A 162 -13.27 21.16 -8.83
CA VAL A 162 -13.84 21.28 -7.48
C VAL A 162 -13.29 22.52 -6.79
N LYS A 163 -14.17 23.49 -6.48
CA LYS A 163 -13.76 24.78 -5.87
C LYS A 163 -14.00 24.84 -4.36
N ASP A 164 -15.02 24.17 -3.87
CA ASP A 164 -15.42 24.22 -2.46
C ASP A 164 -15.10 22.88 -1.80
N LEU A 165 -13.88 22.79 -1.26
CA LEU A 165 -13.41 21.63 -0.50
C LEU A 165 -13.55 21.90 0.98
N ASN A 166 -14.10 20.94 1.72
CA ASN A 166 -14.11 21.00 3.17
C ASN A 166 -13.04 20.05 3.73
N GLU A 167 -11.80 20.54 3.75
CA GLU A 167 -10.63 19.79 4.22
C GLU A 167 -10.80 19.31 5.67
N SER A 168 -11.49 20.08 6.51
CA SER A 168 -11.74 19.71 7.90
C SER A 168 -12.59 18.44 7.99
N LEU A 169 -13.66 18.35 7.20
CA LEU A 169 -14.52 17.15 7.18
C LEU A 169 -13.77 15.95 6.60
N MET A 170 -12.98 16.15 5.54
CA MET A 170 -12.13 15.10 4.95
C MET A 170 -11.13 14.54 5.97
N LYS A 171 -10.41 15.45 6.66
CA LYS A 171 -9.43 15.11 7.69
C LYS A 171 -10.07 14.36 8.85
N GLU A 172 -11.25 14.79 9.30
CA GLU A 172 -11.95 14.15 10.40
C GLU A 172 -12.45 12.74 10.03
N ALA A 173 -13.03 12.57 8.84
CA ALA A 173 -13.45 11.27 8.31
C ALA A 173 -12.26 10.29 8.18
N LEU A 174 -11.12 10.76 7.68
CA LEU A 174 -9.87 9.97 7.62
C LEU A 174 -9.40 9.56 9.01
N ARG A 175 -9.31 10.51 9.94
CA ARG A 175 -8.86 10.26 11.31
C ARG A 175 -9.73 9.22 11.99
N LYS A 176 -11.06 9.35 11.90
CA LYS A 176 -11.99 8.38 12.51
C LYS A 176 -11.88 6.99 11.87
N THR A 177 -11.81 6.93 10.54
CA THR A 177 -11.63 5.67 9.80
C THR A 177 -10.32 4.96 10.16
N LEU A 178 -9.25 5.73 10.38
CA LEU A 178 -7.93 5.19 10.69
C LEU A 178 -7.68 4.92 12.18
N GLN A 179 -8.55 5.41 13.05
CA GLN A 179 -8.41 5.32 14.50
C GLN A 179 -8.23 3.87 14.99
N LYS A 180 -8.99 2.93 14.42
CA LYS A 180 -8.90 1.49 14.74
C LYS A 180 -7.56 0.85 14.38
N PHE A 181 -6.75 1.51 13.55
CA PHE A 181 -5.41 1.06 13.14
C PHE A 181 -4.29 1.77 13.92
N GLY A 182 -4.62 2.46 15.02
CA GLY A 182 -3.63 3.15 15.87
C GLY A 182 -3.21 4.53 15.36
N VAL A 183 -3.90 5.10 14.38
CA VAL A 183 -3.66 6.46 13.89
C VAL A 183 -4.49 7.44 14.73
N SER A 184 -3.83 8.34 15.45
CA SER A 184 -4.48 9.35 16.28
C SER A 184 -4.67 10.68 15.55
N ASP A 185 -3.80 10.97 14.58
CA ASP A 185 -3.80 12.23 13.85
C ASP A 185 -3.52 12.01 12.36
N VAL A 186 -4.04 12.91 11.54
CA VAL A 186 -3.92 12.88 10.08
C VAL A 186 -3.44 14.24 9.61
N GLU A 187 -2.48 14.30 8.69
CA GLU A 187 -2.17 15.49 7.91
C GLU A 187 -2.66 15.25 6.49
N LEU A 188 -3.38 16.22 5.92
CA LEU A 188 -3.98 16.12 4.59
C LEU A 188 -3.32 17.13 3.67
N GLU A 189 -2.74 16.65 2.58
CA GLU A 189 -2.18 17.47 1.50
C GLU A 189 -2.98 17.24 0.22
N LEU A 190 -3.52 18.32 -0.35
CA LEU A 190 -4.32 18.29 -1.57
C LEU A 190 -3.52 18.85 -2.75
N LYS A 191 -3.57 18.13 -3.88
CA LYS A 191 -2.90 18.48 -5.14
C LYS A 191 -3.86 18.48 -6.31
#